data_AF-X1QQG6-F1
#
_entry.id   AF-X1QQG6-F1
#
_cell.length_a   1.000
_cell.length_b   1.000
_cell.length_c   1.000
_cell.angle_alpha   90.00
_cell.angle_beta   90.00
_cell.angle_gamma   90.00
#
_symmetry.space_group_name_H-M   'P 1'
#
loop_
_entity.id
_entity.type
_entity.pdbx_description
1 polymer ?
#
loop_
_entity_poly.entity_id
_entity_poly.type
_entity_poly.pdbx_seq_one_letter_code
_entity_poly.pdbx_strand_id
1 'polypeptide(L)'
;TIFYDGKVVPCPQDWFGKISIGDVRKNSLVNIFNSDKIMNLRETISNGDIENMSPCNSCDRVWRKTFLGVPTDYLLPFLKLSLE
;
A
#
# COMPACT_ATOMS: atom_id res chain seq x y z
N THR A 1 5.79 1.52 -6.34
CA THR A 1 6.25 0.73 -7.50
C THR A 1 6.26 1.59 -8.74
N ILE A 2 7.25 1.42 -9.61
CA ILE A 2 7.29 2.07 -10.93
C ILE A 2 7.03 0.98 -11.97
N PHE A 3 6.02 1.16 -12.81
CA PHE A 3 5.68 0.23 -13.89
C PHE A 3 6.61 0.42 -15.09
N TYR A 4 6.65 -0.56 -15.98
CA TYR A 4 7.50 -0.53 -17.17
C TYR A 4 7.22 0.69 -18.07
N ASP A 5 5.99 1.19 -18.06
CA ASP A 5 5.55 2.36 -18.81
C ASP A 5 5.84 3.69 -18.08
N GLY A 6 6.53 3.65 -16.94
CA GLY A 6 6.88 4.82 -16.14
C GLY A 6 5.82 5.29 -15.16
N LYS A 7 4.60 4.71 -15.16
CA LYS A 7 3.59 5.05 -14.14
C LYS A 7 4.08 4.65 -12.74
N VAL A 8 3.82 5.51 -11.79
CA VAL A 8 4.09 5.26 -10.37
C VAL A 8 2.79 4.87 -9.69
N VAL A 9 2.81 3.78 -8.94
CA VAL A 9 1.69 3.28 -8.12
C VAL A 9 2.16 3.10 -6.67
N PRO A 10 1.29 3.28 -5.66
CA PRO A 10 1.68 3.31 -4.25
C PRO A 10 1.98 1.92 -3.69
N CYS A 11 1.38 0.88 -4.26
CA CYS A 11 1.44 -0.48 -3.76
C CYS A 11 1.77 -1.46 -4.90
N PRO A 12 2.72 -2.40 -4.73
CA PRO A 12 2.98 -3.44 -5.72
C PRO A 12 1.78 -4.39 -5.94
N GLN A 13 0.85 -4.48 -4.98
CA GLN A 13 -0.33 -5.34 -5.12
C GLN A 13 -1.43 -4.73 -5.98
N ASP A 14 -1.30 -3.44 -6.34
CA ASP A 14 -2.13 -2.83 -7.37
C ASP A 14 -1.58 -3.20 -8.75
N TRP A 15 -1.64 -4.48 -9.11
CA TRP A 15 -1.07 -5.04 -10.36
C TRP A 15 -1.56 -4.34 -11.62
N PHE A 16 -2.80 -3.86 -11.61
CA PHE A 16 -3.41 -3.17 -12.74
C PHE A 16 -3.14 -1.66 -12.74
N GLY A 17 -2.49 -1.14 -11.69
CA GLY A 17 -2.18 0.28 -11.54
C GLY A 17 -3.42 1.18 -11.49
N LYS A 18 -4.49 0.71 -10.85
CA LYS A 18 -5.74 1.47 -10.70
C LYS A 18 -5.52 2.77 -9.92
N ILE A 19 -4.55 2.78 -9.00
CA ILE A 19 -4.17 3.93 -8.19
C ILE A 19 -2.83 4.48 -8.71
N SER A 20 -2.82 5.06 -9.90
CA SER A 20 -1.61 5.75 -10.40
C SER A 20 -1.42 7.07 -9.65
N ILE A 21 -0.25 7.29 -9.04
CA ILE A 21 0.09 8.50 -8.28
C ILE A 21 1.01 9.47 -9.05
N GLY A 22 1.49 9.07 -10.23
CA GLY A 22 2.35 9.90 -11.06
C GLY A 22 3.00 9.13 -12.21
N ASP A 23 3.95 9.77 -12.88
CA ASP A 23 4.70 9.22 -14.01
C ASP A 23 6.13 9.79 -13.99
N VAL A 24 7.13 8.91 -13.89
CA VAL A 24 8.55 9.31 -13.78
C VAL A 24 9.10 9.97 -15.05
N ARG A 25 8.40 9.81 -16.18
CA ARG A 25 8.77 10.47 -17.45
C ARG A 25 8.40 11.95 -17.44
N LYS A 26 7.53 12.37 -16.52
CA LYS A 26 6.97 13.73 -16.44
C LYS A 26 7.45 14.50 -15.21
N ASN A 27 7.66 13.82 -14.09
CA ASN A 27 8.03 14.43 -12.83
C ASN A 27 9.08 13.61 -12.09
N SER A 28 9.89 14.27 -11.26
CA SER A 28 10.80 13.58 -10.35
C SER A 28 10.02 12.77 -9.31
N LEU A 29 10.63 11.70 -8.80
CA LEU A 29 10.03 10.90 -7.73
C LEU A 29 9.74 11.72 -6.46
N VAL A 30 10.61 12.67 -6.13
CA VAL A 30 10.42 13.57 -4.99
C VAL A 30 9.14 14.40 -5.17
N ASN A 31 8.90 14.95 -6.37
CA ASN A 31 7.69 15.71 -6.65
C ASN A 31 6.44 14.81 -6.62
N ILE A 32 6.53 13.60 -7.17
CA ILE A 32 5.42 12.63 -7.15
C ILE A 32 5.08 12.24 -5.71
N PHE A 33 6.09 11.96 -4.87
CA PHE A 33 5.93 11.51 -3.50
C PHE A 33 5.42 12.60 -2.54
N ASN A 34 5.60 13.87 -2.90
CA ASN A 34 5.09 15.01 -2.14
C ASN A 34 3.92 15.72 -2.84
N SER A 35 3.30 15.07 -3.83
CA SER A 35 2.10 15.60 -4.47
C SER A 35 0.88 15.45 -3.57
N ASP A 36 -0.10 16.34 -3.73
CA ASP A 36 -1.39 16.27 -3.01
C ASP A 36 -2.06 14.90 -3.19
N LYS A 37 -1.90 14.28 -4.36
CA LYS A 37 -2.48 12.98 -4.68
C LYS A 37 -2.03 11.88 -3.71
N ILE A 38 -0.73 11.79 -3.42
CA ILE A 38 -0.20 10.78 -2.50
C ILE A 38 -0.36 11.23 -1.04
N MET A 39 -0.36 12.53 -0.74
CA MET A 39 -0.65 13.03 0.60
C MET A 39 -2.09 12.67 1.02
N ASN A 40 -3.08 12.99 0.18
CA ASN A 40 -4.48 12.63 0.41
C ASN A 40 -4.65 11.12 0.53
N LEU A 41 -3.96 10.35 -0.33
CA LEU A 41 -3.99 8.89 -0.24
C LEU A 41 -3.48 8.37 1.12
N ARG A 42 -2.37 8.93 1.64
CA ARG A 42 -1.84 8.53 2.96
C ARG A 42 -2.83 8.86 4.07
N GLU A 43 -3.48 10.01 4.01
CA GLU A 43 -4.51 10.41 4.97
C GLU A 43 -5.72 9.47 4.93
N THR A 44 -6.28 9.21 3.74
CA THR A 44 -7.38 8.27 3.54
C THR A 44 -7.05 6.87 4.08
N ILE A 45 -5.85 6.34 3.79
CA ILE A 45 -5.42 5.04 4.32
C ILE A 45 -5.22 5.12 5.83
N SER A 46 -4.61 6.17 6.37
CA SER A 46 -4.38 6.28 7.82
C SER A 46 -5.70 6.33 8.61
N ASN A 47 -6.75 6.90 8.05
CA ASN A 47 -8.06 7.02 8.69
C ASN A 47 -8.92 5.76 8.55
N GLY A 48 -8.53 4.79 7.70
CA GLY A 48 -9.34 3.61 7.43
C GLY A 48 -10.41 3.81 6.35
N ASP A 49 -10.43 4.97 5.68
CA ASP A 49 -11.46 5.39 4.73
C ASP A 49 -11.31 4.73 3.34
N ILE A 50 -11.12 3.41 3.31
CA ILE A 50 -10.75 2.69 2.09
C ILE A 50 -11.92 1.96 1.42
N GLU A 51 -13.12 1.98 1.99
CA GLU A 51 -14.28 1.20 1.50
C GLU A 51 -14.61 1.48 0.02
N ASN A 52 -14.43 2.73 -0.40
CA ASN A 52 -14.69 3.19 -1.77
C ASN A 52 -13.45 3.18 -2.66
N MET A 53 -12.32 2.64 -2.19
CA MET A 53 -11.04 2.71 -2.87
C MET A 53 -10.63 1.38 -3.50
N SER A 54 -10.85 1.18 -4.81
CA SER A 54 -10.36 -0.01 -5.50
C SER A 54 -8.85 0.10 -5.84
N PRO A 55 -8.01 -0.92 -5.61
CA PRO A 55 -8.33 -2.26 -5.11
C PRO A 55 -8.21 -2.44 -3.58
N CYS A 56 -7.92 -1.36 -2.84
CA CYS A 56 -7.70 -1.41 -1.40
C CYS A 56 -8.93 -1.94 -0.62
N ASN A 57 -10.14 -1.61 -1.06
CA ASN A 57 -11.39 -2.01 -0.44
C ASN A 57 -11.62 -3.53 -0.38
N SER A 58 -11.00 -4.28 -1.29
CA SER A 58 -11.05 -5.74 -1.31
C SER A 58 -9.69 -6.38 -1.02
N CYS A 59 -8.71 -5.60 -0.54
CA CYS A 59 -7.36 -6.07 -0.27
C CYS A 59 -7.25 -6.63 1.14
N ASP A 60 -6.92 -7.92 1.24
CA ASP A 60 -6.62 -8.62 2.50
C ASP A 60 -5.37 -8.06 3.21
N ARG A 61 -4.52 -7.30 2.51
CA ARG A 61 -3.22 -6.88 3.04
C ARG A 61 -3.27 -5.62 3.91
N VAL A 62 -4.21 -4.70 3.68
CA VAL A 62 -4.21 -3.36 4.32
C VAL A 62 -4.62 -3.43 5.79
N TRP A 63 -5.70 -4.16 6.11
CA TRP A 63 -6.24 -4.26 7.47
C TRP A 63 -6.34 -5.72 7.93
N ARG A 64 -5.20 -6.41 7.96
CA ARG A 64 -5.17 -7.76 8.52
C ARG A 64 -5.52 -7.72 10.00
N LYS A 65 -6.25 -8.75 10.43
CA LYS A 65 -6.43 -9.01 11.87
C LYS A 65 -5.04 -9.22 12.47
N THR A 66 -4.78 -8.49 13.54
CA THR A 66 -3.54 -8.62 14.32
C THR A 66 -3.87 -9.05 15.74
N PHE A 67 -2.93 -9.75 16.35
CA PHE A 67 -2.92 -10.04 17.78
C PHE A 67 -1.57 -9.59 18.33
N LEU A 68 -1.58 -8.67 19.31
CA LEU A 68 -0.37 -8.04 19.87
C LEU A 68 0.56 -7.45 18.78
N GLY A 69 -0.01 -6.86 17.71
CA GLY A 69 0.75 -6.26 16.60
C GLY A 69 1.27 -7.26 15.56
N VAL A 70 1.10 -8.57 15.78
CA VAL A 70 1.47 -9.61 14.80
C VAL A 70 0.25 -9.99 13.98
N PRO A 71 0.30 -10.00 12.64
CA PRO A 71 -0.85 -10.46 11.85
C PRO A 71 -1.13 -11.94 12.15
N THR A 72 -2.41 -12.30 12.28
CA THR A 72 -2.83 -13.62 12.77
C THR A 72 -2.25 -14.78 11.96
N ASP A 73 -2.10 -14.60 10.65
CA ASP A 73 -1.55 -15.61 9.73
C ASP A 73 -0.07 -15.91 9.98
N TYR A 74 0.64 -15.01 10.67
CA TYR A 74 2.07 -15.14 10.99
C TYR A 74 2.34 -15.53 12.44
N LEU A 75 1.32 -15.73 13.28
CA LEU A 75 1.53 -16.08 14.69
C LEU A 75 2.34 -17.37 14.86
N LEU A 76 2.02 -18.43 14.10
CA LEU A 76 2.73 -19.70 14.18
C LEU A 76 4.20 -19.58 13.71
N PRO A 77 4.51 -19.03 12.52
CA PRO A 77 5.89 -18.75 12.13
C PRO A 77 6.65 -17.88 13.13
N PHE A 78 6.02 -16.83 13.64
CA PHE A 78 6.62 -15.91 14.60
C PHE A 78 7.01 -16.62 15.90
N LEU A 79 6.12 -17.47 16.43
CA LEU A 79 6.40 -18.26 17.64
C LEU A 79 7.54 -19.26 17.41
N LYS A 80 7.57 -19.94 16.26
CA LYS A 80 8.66 -20.88 15.93
C LYS A 80 10.02 -20.17 15.90
N LEU A 81 10.11 -19.01 15.25
CA LEU A 81 11.34 -18.21 15.18
C LEU A 81 11.77 -17.62 16.52
N SER A 82 10.83 -17.42 17.46
CA SER A 82 11.15 -16.85 18.78
C SER A 82 11.63 -17.89 19.79
N LEU A 83 11.50 -19.18 19.47
CA LEU A 83 11.88 -20.31 20.31
C LEU A 83 13.19 -20.99 19.87
N GLU A 84 13.73 -20.61 18.71
CA GLU A 84 15.08 -20.96 18.23
C GLU A 84 16.10 -19.91 18.70
#